data_AF-A0A1X7M769-F1
#
_entry.id   AF-A0A1X7M769-F1
#
_cell.length_a   1.000
_cell.length_b   1.000
_cell.length_c   1.000
_cell.angle_alpha   90.00
_cell.angle_beta   90.00
_cell.angle_gamma   90.00
#
_symmetry.space_group_name_H-M   'P 1'
#
loop_
_entity.id
_entity.type
_entity.pdbx_description
1 polymer ?
#
loop_
_entity_poly.entity_id
_entity_poly.type
_entity_poly.pdbx_seq_one_letter_code
_entity_poly.pdbx_strand_id
1 'polypeptide(L)'
;MSQIHRDSLADNPWADAALVEAESLTDITNQQLQKWQRNLEEIMFLLPGNTFCSEGYATSPLKIGVHSHTQLGYRSAYLLAASDQIIMTIFQAHHYGLISLKERKAWLHRVSHQIRCIFSIAQRYHSLPVTRQDIASNNANAQQAIKQLGKLDRAILLGTRRSRYSPPVNAESIRLLKSAFKCLSHQAEATKLMGPDDQQ
;
A
#
# COMPACT_ATOMS: atom_id res chain seq x y z
N MET A 1 6.39 -7.11 3.05
CA MET A 1 6.39 -5.95 3.98
C MET A 1 7.71 -5.77 4.72
N SER A 2 8.27 -6.80 5.36
CA SER A 2 9.53 -6.66 6.13
C SER A 2 10.73 -6.14 5.31
N GLN A 3 10.87 -6.57 4.04
CA GLN A 3 11.94 -6.07 3.16
C GLN A 3 11.77 -4.57 2.86
N ILE A 4 10.56 -4.13 2.51
CA ILE A 4 10.25 -2.71 2.25
C ILE A 4 10.62 -1.86 3.46
N HIS A 5 10.24 -2.28 4.66
CA HIS A 5 10.57 -1.56 5.88
C HIS A 5 12.09 -1.49 6.12
N ARG A 6 12.81 -2.59 5.87
CA ARG A 6 14.28 -2.63 5.99
C ARG A 6 14.96 -1.67 5.03
N ASP A 7 14.50 -1.61 3.79
CA ASP A 7 15.07 -0.71 2.78
C ASP A 7 14.75 0.75 3.09
N SER A 8 13.55 1.04 3.59
CA SER A 8 13.17 2.37 4.07
C SER A 8 14.04 2.80 5.25
N LEU A 9 14.36 1.88 6.16
CA LEU A 9 15.31 2.11 7.26
C LEU A 9 16.73 2.40 6.74
N ALA A 10 17.12 1.80 5.61
CA ALA A 10 18.37 2.07 4.90
C ALA A 10 18.31 3.34 4.01
N ASP A 11 17.35 4.24 4.25
CA ASP A 11 17.17 5.51 3.54
C ASP A 11 16.86 5.37 2.03
N ASN A 12 16.20 4.27 1.64
CA ASN A 12 15.74 4.07 0.27
C ASN A 12 14.41 4.80 0.00
N PRO A 13 14.36 5.75 -0.95
CA PRO A 13 13.14 6.51 -1.21
C PRO A 13 12.05 5.74 -1.98
N TRP A 14 12.38 4.70 -2.76
CA TRP A 14 11.37 3.84 -3.39
C TRP A 14 10.70 2.93 -2.37
N ALA A 15 11.43 2.52 -1.34
CA ALA A 15 10.84 1.83 -0.19
C ALA A 15 9.83 2.71 0.55
N ASP A 16 10.16 4.00 0.75
CA ASP A 16 9.20 4.96 1.32
C ASP A 16 7.96 5.15 0.45
N ALA A 17 8.11 5.21 -0.88
CA ALA A 17 6.98 5.27 -1.80
C ALA A 17 6.08 4.04 -1.65
N ALA A 18 6.67 2.84 -1.58
CA ALA A 18 5.94 1.59 -1.42
C ALA A 18 5.23 1.50 -0.06
N LEU A 19 5.81 2.05 1.03
CA LEU A 19 5.14 2.14 2.32
C LEU A 19 3.94 3.09 2.28
N VAL A 20 4.04 4.23 1.58
CA VAL A 20 2.91 5.16 1.38
C VAL A 20 1.79 4.49 0.59
N GLU A 21 2.12 3.79 -0.48
CA GLU A 21 1.13 3.01 -1.26
C GLU A 21 0.49 1.92 -0.39
N ALA A 22 1.28 1.21 0.41
CA ALA A 22 0.78 0.17 1.30
C ALA A 22 -0.14 0.69 2.39
N GLU A 23 0.20 1.81 3.03
CA GLU A 23 -0.68 2.46 4.00
C GLU A 23 -1.99 2.89 3.35
N SER A 24 -1.92 3.60 2.22
CA SER A 24 -3.10 4.09 1.52
C SER A 24 -4.04 2.94 1.13
N LEU A 25 -3.50 1.88 0.53
CA LEU A 25 -4.30 0.74 0.11
C LEU A 25 -4.88 -0.03 1.32
N THR A 26 -4.14 -0.11 2.42
CA THR A 26 -4.62 -0.70 3.67
C THR A 26 -5.80 0.11 4.24
N ASP A 27 -5.69 1.44 4.29
CA ASP A 27 -6.74 2.32 4.80
C ASP A 27 -7.99 2.28 3.90
N ILE A 28 -7.82 2.36 2.58
CA ILE A 28 -8.93 2.25 1.61
C ILE A 28 -9.62 0.89 1.73
N THR A 29 -8.84 -0.20 1.80
CA THR A 29 -9.40 -1.55 1.96
C THR A 29 -10.20 -1.66 3.24
N ASN A 30 -9.66 -1.17 4.35
CA ASN A 30 -10.34 -1.24 5.64
C ASN A 30 -11.72 -0.56 5.58
N GLN A 31 -11.79 0.64 5.01
CA GLN A 31 -13.05 1.37 4.81
C GLN A 31 -14.02 0.58 3.92
N GLN A 32 -13.51 -0.04 2.86
CA GLN A 32 -14.30 -0.82 1.93
C GLN A 32 -14.87 -2.09 2.57
N LEU A 33 -14.08 -2.81 3.36
CA LEU A 33 -14.53 -3.99 4.12
C LEU A 33 -15.58 -3.59 5.15
N GLN A 34 -15.38 -2.51 5.90
CA GLN A 34 -16.38 -2.01 6.86
C GLN A 34 -17.70 -1.60 6.20
N LYS A 35 -17.65 -1.06 4.98
CA LYS A 35 -18.86 -0.79 4.20
C LYS A 35 -19.57 -2.08 3.80
N TRP A 36 -18.83 -3.08 3.31
CA TRP A 36 -19.43 -4.36 2.92
C TRP A 36 -19.99 -5.13 4.11
N GLN A 37 -19.29 -5.11 5.24
CA GLN A 37 -19.75 -5.66 6.52
C GLN A 37 -21.14 -5.10 6.87
N ARG A 38 -21.29 -3.77 6.92
CA ARG A 38 -22.58 -3.11 7.23
C ARG A 38 -23.67 -3.48 6.24
N ASN A 39 -23.37 -3.44 4.93
CA ASN A 39 -24.34 -3.84 3.92
C ASN A 39 -24.83 -5.28 4.10
N LEU A 40 -23.95 -6.20 4.48
CA LEU A 40 -24.31 -7.59 4.72
C LEU A 40 -25.09 -7.75 6.03
N GLU A 41 -24.74 -7.00 7.08
CA GLU A 41 -25.49 -6.96 8.34
C GLU A 41 -26.93 -6.46 8.12
N GLU A 42 -27.12 -5.43 7.29
CA GLU A 42 -28.45 -4.94 6.89
C GLU A 42 -29.27 -6.02 6.16
N ILE A 43 -28.63 -6.79 5.26
CA ILE A 43 -29.28 -7.93 4.59
C ILE A 43 -29.69 -8.99 5.62
N MET A 44 -28.80 -9.31 6.56
CA MET A 44 -29.08 -10.29 7.61
C MET A 44 -30.23 -9.86 8.53
N PHE A 45 -30.45 -8.55 8.71
CA PHE A 45 -31.58 -8.02 9.49
C PHE A 45 -32.95 -8.24 8.84
N LEU A 46 -33.01 -8.67 7.57
CA LEU A 46 -34.27 -9.08 6.92
C LEU A 46 -34.85 -10.38 7.50
N LEU A 47 -34.05 -11.13 8.27
CA LEU A 47 -34.53 -12.30 8.98
C LEU A 47 -35.50 -11.88 10.10
N PRO A 48 -36.65 -12.55 10.27
CA PRO A 48 -37.58 -12.24 11.35
C PRO A 48 -36.90 -12.36 12.72
N GLY A 49 -37.13 -11.42 13.64
CA GLY A 49 -36.43 -11.36 14.94
C GLY A 49 -36.62 -12.58 15.86
N ASN A 50 -37.50 -13.51 15.51
CA ASN A 50 -37.80 -14.77 16.18
C ASN A 50 -37.20 -16.00 15.47
N THR A 51 -36.43 -15.84 14.39
CA THR A 51 -35.68 -16.94 13.78
C THR A 51 -34.35 -17.16 14.49
N PHE A 52 -34.15 -18.36 15.05
CA PHE A 52 -32.85 -18.79 15.55
C PHE A 52 -31.96 -19.15 14.36
N CYS A 53 -31.08 -18.22 13.97
CA CYS A 53 -29.97 -18.54 13.07
C CYS A 53 -28.82 -19.08 13.92
N SER A 54 -28.37 -20.30 13.64
CA SER A 54 -27.12 -20.80 14.20
C SER A 54 -26.00 -19.83 13.79
N GLU A 55 -25.16 -19.40 14.74
CA GLU A 55 -23.89 -18.78 14.37
C GLU A 55 -23.18 -19.74 13.40
N GLY A 56 -22.95 -19.27 12.17
CA GLY A 56 -22.19 -20.07 11.21
C GLY A 56 -20.76 -20.13 11.72
N TYR A 57 -20.25 -21.34 11.93
CA TYR A 57 -18.84 -21.56 12.27
C TYR A 57 -18.21 -22.42 11.17
N ALA A 58 -16.94 -22.17 10.89
CA ALA A 58 -16.17 -23.09 10.05
C ALA A 58 -16.06 -24.44 10.77
N THR A 59 -16.48 -25.53 10.13
CA THR A 59 -16.39 -26.90 10.68
C THR A 59 -14.95 -27.36 10.88
N SER A 60 -13.99 -26.73 10.18
CA SER A 60 -12.56 -26.91 10.38
C SER A 60 -11.83 -25.58 10.19
N PRO A 61 -11.73 -24.74 11.25
CA PRO A 61 -11.03 -23.46 11.17
C PRO A 61 -9.53 -23.67 10.99
N LEU A 62 -8.96 -23.07 9.95
CA LEU A 62 -7.51 -23.05 9.77
C LEU A 62 -6.86 -22.04 10.72
N LYS A 63 -6.11 -22.52 11.69
CA LYS A 63 -5.37 -21.66 12.64
C LYS A 63 -3.98 -21.36 12.10
N ILE A 64 -3.81 -20.22 11.44
CA ILE A 64 -2.50 -19.73 10.98
C ILE A 64 -1.97 -18.73 12.01
N GLY A 65 -0.82 -19.02 12.61
CA GLY A 65 -0.08 -18.03 13.39
C GLY A 65 0.53 -17.00 12.44
N VAL A 66 0.06 -15.75 12.51
CA VAL A 66 0.62 -14.67 11.69
C VAL A 66 1.65 -13.90 12.51
N HIS A 67 2.91 -13.95 12.07
CA HIS A 67 4.00 -13.19 12.67
C HIS A 67 4.48 -12.12 11.68
N SER A 68 4.52 -10.87 12.12
CA SER A 68 5.09 -9.78 11.34
C SER A 68 6.03 -8.93 12.18
N HIS A 69 7.10 -8.44 11.56
CA HIS A 69 8.05 -7.51 12.18
C HIS A 69 7.72 -6.04 11.88
N THR A 70 6.56 -5.78 11.28
CA THR A 70 6.16 -4.43 10.84
C THR A 70 4.69 -4.18 11.19
N GLN A 71 4.33 -2.96 11.59
CA GLN A 71 2.94 -2.61 11.88
C GLN A 71 2.04 -2.80 10.66
N LEU A 72 2.50 -2.38 9.47
CA LEU A 72 1.75 -2.59 8.23
C LEU A 72 1.50 -4.07 7.93
N GLY A 73 2.47 -4.95 8.22
CA GLY A 73 2.26 -6.38 8.06
C GLY A 73 1.19 -6.95 9.00
N TYR A 74 1.13 -6.52 10.26
CA TYR A 74 0.03 -6.87 11.16
C TYR A 74 -1.31 -6.31 10.67
N ARG A 75 -1.34 -5.07 10.18
CA ARG A 75 -2.56 -4.49 9.60
C ARG A 75 -3.07 -5.29 8.40
N SER A 76 -2.17 -5.74 7.51
CA SER A 76 -2.55 -6.63 6.41
C SER A 76 -3.11 -7.98 6.90
N ALA A 77 -2.53 -8.54 7.97
CA ALA A 77 -3.04 -9.76 8.59
C ALA A 77 -4.46 -9.59 9.16
N TYR A 78 -4.73 -8.47 9.83
CA TYR A 78 -6.06 -8.16 10.36
C TYR A 78 -7.09 -7.96 9.25
N LEU A 79 -6.71 -7.38 8.11
CA LEU A 79 -7.61 -7.26 6.96
C LEU A 79 -7.95 -8.61 6.34
N LEU A 80 -7.00 -9.56 6.35
CA LEU A 80 -7.28 -10.93 5.91
C LEU A 80 -8.30 -11.60 6.84
N ALA A 81 -8.12 -11.48 8.16
CA ALA A 81 -9.07 -12.02 9.15
C ALA A 81 -10.46 -11.35 9.05
N ALA A 82 -10.52 -10.03 8.89
CA ALA A 82 -11.77 -9.32 8.68
C ALA A 82 -12.49 -9.76 7.41
N SER A 83 -11.74 -10.06 6.35
CA SER A 83 -12.31 -10.56 5.09
C SER A 83 -12.89 -11.97 5.25
N ASP A 84 -12.27 -12.83 6.06
CA ASP A 84 -12.77 -14.17 6.38
C ASP A 84 -14.14 -14.09 7.07
N GLN A 85 -14.30 -13.17 8.03
CA GLN A 85 -15.59 -12.92 8.68
C GLN A 85 -16.67 -12.48 7.67
N ILE A 86 -16.34 -11.58 6.75
CA ILE A 86 -17.27 -11.13 5.71
C ILE A 86 -17.67 -12.30 4.81
N ILE A 87 -16.73 -13.17 4.43
CA ILE A 87 -16.99 -14.36 3.62
C ILE A 87 -17.95 -15.30 4.34
N MET A 88 -17.78 -15.48 5.65
CA MET A 88 -18.70 -16.28 6.47
C MET A 88 -20.12 -15.69 6.46
N THR A 89 -20.28 -14.38 6.64
CA THR A 89 -21.59 -13.71 6.55
C THR A 89 -22.21 -13.85 5.16
N ILE A 90 -21.41 -13.77 4.09
CA ILE A 90 -21.88 -14.02 2.71
C ILE A 90 -22.44 -15.44 2.57
N PHE A 91 -21.79 -16.44 3.15
CA PHE A 91 -22.28 -17.82 3.13
C PHE A 91 -23.58 -17.98 3.93
N GLN A 92 -23.69 -17.36 5.10
CA GLN A 92 -24.90 -17.37 5.91
C GLN A 92 -26.08 -16.71 5.17
N ALA A 93 -25.88 -15.52 4.62
CA ALA A 93 -26.91 -14.82 3.85
C ALA A 93 -27.42 -15.66 2.68
N HIS A 94 -26.52 -16.38 1.99
CA HIS A 94 -26.92 -17.28 0.93
C HIS A 94 -27.66 -18.53 1.43
N HIS A 95 -27.15 -19.13 2.51
CA HIS A 95 -27.75 -20.32 3.11
C HIS A 95 -29.18 -20.07 3.58
N TYR A 96 -29.45 -18.90 4.16
CA TYR A 96 -30.79 -18.48 4.58
C TYR A 96 -31.65 -17.90 3.46
N GLY A 97 -31.19 -17.94 2.21
CA GLY A 97 -31.96 -17.50 1.05
C GLY A 97 -32.11 -15.98 0.90
N LEU A 98 -31.34 -15.18 1.64
CA LEU A 98 -31.37 -13.72 1.57
C LEU A 98 -30.67 -13.16 0.32
N ILE A 99 -29.72 -13.92 -0.24
CA ILE A 99 -29.03 -13.58 -1.48
C ILE A 99 -28.99 -14.77 -2.45
N SER A 100 -29.06 -14.44 -3.74
CA SER A 100 -28.94 -15.41 -4.83
C SER A 100 -27.52 -15.97 -4.97
N LEU A 101 -27.40 -17.10 -5.70
CA LEU A 101 -26.09 -17.65 -6.06
C LEU A 101 -25.23 -16.67 -6.88
N LYS A 102 -25.86 -15.83 -7.71
CA LYS A 102 -25.17 -14.82 -8.51
C LYS A 102 -24.57 -13.73 -7.62
N GLU A 103 -25.34 -13.25 -6.64
CA GLU A 103 -24.88 -12.24 -5.67
C GLU A 103 -23.77 -12.80 -4.78
N ARG A 104 -23.91 -14.04 -4.30
CA ARG A 104 -22.84 -14.72 -3.55
C ARG A 104 -21.53 -14.72 -4.33
N LYS A 105 -21.54 -15.15 -5.59
CA LYS A 105 -20.35 -15.18 -6.44
C LYS A 105 -19.76 -13.77 -6.63
N ALA A 106 -20.60 -12.76 -6.84
CA ALA A 106 -20.16 -11.38 -6.98
C ALA A 106 -19.50 -10.84 -5.70
N TRP A 107 -20.06 -11.13 -4.53
CA TRP A 107 -19.49 -10.77 -3.24
C TRP A 107 -18.14 -11.42 -3.00
N LEU A 108 -18.04 -12.74 -3.19
CA LEU A 108 -16.78 -13.47 -3.06
C LEU A 108 -15.70 -12.93 -4.00
N HIS A 109 -16.06 -12.57 -5.23
CA HIS A 109 -15.13 -11.98 -6.18
C HIS A 109 -14.59 -10.62 -5.70
N ARG A 110 -15.47 -9.75 -5.18
CA ARG A 110 -15.09 -8.42 -4.64
C ARG A 110 -14.12 -8.55 -3.47
N VAL A 111 -14.45 -9.37 -2.48
CA VAL A 111 -13.59 -9.59 -1.30
C VAL A 111 -12.24 -10.17 -1.72
N SER A 112 -12.25 -11.23 -2.54
CA SER A 112 -11.02 -11.87 -3.01
C SER A 112 -10.13 -10.91 -3.82
N HIS A 113 -10.72 -10.05 -4.65
CA HIS A 113 -9.99 -9.05 -5.40
C HIS A 113 -9.30 -8.06 -4.46
N GLN A 114 -10.03 -7.56 -3.46
CA GLN A 114 -9.49 -6.59 -2.50
C GLN A 114 -8.31 -7.16 -1.70
N ILE A 115 -8.41 -8.41 -1.25
CA ILE A 115 -7.31 -9.11 -0.57
C ILE A 115 -6.08 -9.18 -1.50
N ARG A 116 -6.26 -9.62 -2.76
CA ARG A 116 -5.15 -9.71 -3.72
C ARG A 116 -4.48 -8.36 -3.98
N CYS A 117 -5.25 -7.26 -4.02
CA CYS A 117 -4.70 -5.92 -4.17
C CYS A 117 -3.71 -5.58 -3.05
N ILE A 118 -4.04 -5.84 -1.77
CA ILE A 118 -3.13 -5.58 -0.64
C ILE A 118 -1.83 -6.36 -0.79
N PHE A 119 -1.94 -7.66 -1.06
CA PHE A 119 -0.76 -8.53 -1.14
C PHE A 119 0.08 -8.28 -2.39
N SER A 120 -0.48 -7.66 -3.43
CA SER A 120 0.24 -7.32 -4.66
C SER A 120 1.38 -6.32 -4.42
N ILE A 121 1.27 -5.41 -3.44
CA ILE A 121 2.32 -4.42 -3.16
C ILE A 121 3.62 -5.11 -2.75
N ALA A 122 3.52 -6.10 -1.86
CA ALA A 122 4.69 -6.85 -1.41
C ALA A 122 5.33 -7.66 -2.55
N GLN A 123 4.54 -8.10 -3.53
CA GLN A 123 5.03 -8.87 -4.69
C GLN A 123 5.65 -7.97 -5.76
N ARG A 124 5.11 -6.77 -5.98
CA ARG A 124 5.58 -5.80 -6.97
C ARG A 124 6.84 -5.05 -6.52
N TYR A 125 7.12 -5.04 -5.22
CA TYR A 125 8.28 -4.34 -4.69
C TYR A 125 9.57 -5.09 -5.04
N HIS A 126 10.44 -4.42 -5.80
CA HIS A 126 11.78 -4.89 -6.10
C HIS A 126 12.80 -4.00 -5.38
N SER A 127 13.62 -4.63 -4.52
CA SER A 127 14.66 -3.93 -3.78
C SER A 127 15.83 -3.59 -4.71
N LEU A 128 16.24 -2.32 -4.70
CA LEU A 128 17.48 -1.86 -5.31
C LEU A 128 18.30 -1.12 -4.24
N PRO A 129 19.63 -1.31 -4.20
CA PRO A 129 20.50 -0.61 -3.26
C PRO A 129 20.67 0.84 -3.72
N VAL A 130 19.81 1.73 -3.22
CA VAL A 130 19.85 3.16 -3.52
C VAL A 130 19.39 3.97 -2.31
N THR A 131 20.15 5.01 -1.99
CA THR A 131 19.89 5.94 -0.91
C THR A 131 19.58 7.34 -1.46
N ARG A 132 19.04 8.22 -0.62
CA ARG A 132 18.87 9.63 -1.00
C ARG A 132 20.21 10.34 -1.26
N GLN A 133 21.28 9.93 -0.60
CA GLN A 133 22.63 10.46 -0.83
C GLN A 133 23.16 10.10 -2.23
N ASP A 134 22.87 8.89 -2.70
CA ASP A 134 23.21 8.45 -4.05
C ASP A 134 22.54 9.35 -5.11
N ILE A 135 21.27 9.70 -4.87
CA ILE A 135 20.49 10.59 -5.73
C ILE A 135 21.04 12.01 -5.70
N ALA A 136 21.39 12.53 -4.51
CA ALA A 136 21.99 13.85 -4.37
C ALA A 136 23.31 13.97 -5.16
N SER A 137 24.09 12.89 -5.18
CA SER A 137 25.37 12.81 -5.93
C SER A 137 25.20 12.42 -7.40
N ASN A 138 23.98 12.11 -7.85
CA ASN A 138 23.67 11.60 -9.19
C ASN A 138 24.57 10.43 -9.65
N ASN A 139 24.84 9.48 -8.75
CA ASN A 139 25.77 8.38 -9.03
C ASN A 139 25.13 7.26 -9.88
N ALA A 140 25.94 6.25 -10.22
CA ALA A 140 25.51 5.11 -11.03
C ALA A 140 24.30 4.36 -10.43
N ASN A 141 24.26 4.20 -9.10
CA ASN A 141 23.15 3.54 -8.41
C ASN A 141 21.84 4.32 -8.57
N ALA A 142 21.89 5.65 -8.43
CA ALA A 142 20.73 6.51 -8.63
C ALA A 142 20.22 6.48 -10.08
N GLN A 143 21.13 6.52 -11.06
CA GLN A 143 20.77 6.44 -12.48
C GLN A 143 20.14 5.09 -12.84
N GLN A 144 20.70 4.00 -12.32
CA GLN A 144 20.15 2.65 -12.50
C GLN A 144 18.76 2.54 -11.87
N ALA A 145 18.58 3.01 -10.65
CA ALA A 145 17.28 2.98 -9.97
C ALA A 145 16.22 3.77 -10.72
N ILE A 146 16.54 4.97 -11.22
CA ILE A 146 15.62 5.77 -12.03
C ILE A 146 15.27 5.06 -13.35
N LYS A 147 16.24 4.39 -13.98
CA LYS A 147 16.01 3.65 -15.23
C LYS A 147 15.09 2.44 -15.02
N GLN A 148 15.23 1.72 -13.91
CA GLN A 148 14.49 0.50 -13.64
C GLN A 148 13.12 0.74 -12.98
N LEU A 149 13.05 1.68 -12.03
CA LEU A 149 11.86 1.92 -11.20
C LEU A 149 11.12 3.21 -11.58
N GLY A 150 11.67 4.01 -12.49
CA GLY A 150 11.13 5.32 -12.85
C GLY A 150 11.47 6.41 -11.85
N LYS A 151 11.08 7.65 -12.19
CA LYS A 151 11.30 8.84 -11.37
C LYS A 151 10.27 8.91 -10.23
N LEU A 152 10.73 9.24 -9.02
CA LEU A 152 9.87 9.48 -7.87
C LEU A 152 9.42 10.94 -7.77
N ASP A 153 8.27 11.13 -7.12
CA ASP A 153 7.81 12.44 -6.67
C ASP A 153 8.81 13.07 -5.69
N ARG A 154 9.09 14.36 -5.89
CA ARG A 154 9.95 15.17 -5.04
C ARG A 154 9.51 15.14 -3.57
N ALA A 155 8.21 15.05 -3.30
CA ALA A 155 7.70 14.97 -1.93
C ALA A 155 8.15 13.70 -1.20
N ILE A 156 8.21 12.56 -1.91
CA ILE A 156 8.74 11.31 -1.36
C ILE A 156 10.26 11.42 -1.17
N LEU A 157 10.96 11.95 -2.18
CA LEU A 157 12.41 12.12 -2.15
C LEU A 157 12.85 13.01 -0.98
N LEU A 158 12.14 14.12 -0.74
CA LEU A 158 12.40 15.03 0.38
C LEU A 158 11.83 14.54 1.72
N GLY A 159 11.19 13.37 1.74
CA GLY A 159 10.60 12.80 2.94
C GLY A 159 9.43 13.62 3.52
N THR A 160 8.86 14.56 2.77
CA THR A 160 7.69 15.34 3.19
C THR A 160 6.41 14.52 3.08
N ARG A 161 6.34 13.60 2.12
CA ARG A 161 5.29 12.59 1.99
C ARG A 161 5.87 11.23 2.37
N ARG A 162 5.45 10.69 3.51
CA ARG A 162 5.89 9.37 4.02
C ARG A 162 4.75 8.67 4.71
N SER A 163 4.88 7.35 4.86
CA SER A 163 3.92 6.57 5.64
C SER A 163 4.06 6.92 7.12
N ARG A 164 2.95 6.87 7.87
CA ARG A 164 2.97 6.94 9.35
C ARG A 164 3.73 5.78 9.98
N TYR A 165 4.00 4.72 9.21
CA TYR A 165 4.75 3.54 9.63
C TYR A 165 6.18 3.50 9.09
N SER A 166 6.63 4.57 8.43
CA SER A 166 8.01 4.67 7.99
C SER A 166 8.96 4.94 9.18
N PRO A 167 10.16 4.33 9.21
CA PRO A 167 11.21 4.67 10.18
C PRO A 167 11.71 6.11 9.99
N PRO A 168 12.40 6.72 10.97
CA PRO A 168 12.96 8.07 10.82
C PRO A 168 13.84 8.23 9.58
N VAL A 169 13.75 9.39 8.92
CA VAL A 169 14.56 9.68 7.72
C VAL A 169 15.94 10.23 8.11
N ASN A 170 16.95 9.95 7.29
CA ASN A 170 18.28 10.53 7.49
C ASN A 170 18.27 12.03 7.13
N ALA A 171 18.42 12.88 8.15
CA ALA A 171 18.42 14.33 8.00
C ALA A 171 19.55 14.85 7.09
N GLU A 172 20.71 14.19 7.12
CA GLU A 172 21.87 14.59 6.31
C GLU A 172 21.61 14.34 4.82
N SER A 173 21.09 13.16 4.47
CA SER A 173 20.72 12.84 3.11
C SER A 173 19.69 13.82 2.55
N ILE A 174 18.71 14.23 3.36
CA ILE A 174 17.71 15.23 2.98
C ILE A 174 18.34 16.60 2.73
N ARG A 175 19.30 17.00 3.56
CA ARG A 175 20.04 18.25 3.37
C ARG A 175 20.80 18.26 2.05
N LEU A 176 21.54 17.20 1.76
CA LEU A 176 22.26 17.02 0.50
C LEU A 176 21.33 17.02 -0.71
N LEU A 177 20.16 16.37 -0.59
CA LEU A 177 19.19 16.34 -1.68
C LEU A 177 18.58 17.72 -1.96
N LYS A 178 18.29 18.50 -0.90
CA LYS A 178 17.80 19.88 -1.03
C LYS A 178 18.82 20.79 -1.72
N SER A 179 20.10 20.69 -1.35
CA SER A 179 21.15 21.49 -1.99
C SER A 179 21.34 21.10 -3.46
N ALA A 180 21.35 19.80 -3.77
CA ALA A 180 21.43 19.29 -5.14
C ALA A 180 20.29 19.84 -6.01
N PHE A 181 19.04 19.81 -5.52
CA PHE A 181 17.91 20.38 -6.25
C PHE A 181 18.00 21.89 -6.46
N LYS A 182 18.56 22.64 -5.50
CA LYS A 182 18.78 24.09 -5.65
C LYS A 182 19.85 24.39 -6.71
N CYS A 183 20.93 23.62 -6.74
CA CYS A 183 21.95 23.75 -7.79
C CYS A 183 21.37 23.45 -9.18
N LEU A 184 20.56 22.39 -9.30
CA LEU A 184 19.90 22.02 -10.56
C LEU A 184 18.92 23.08 -11.06
N SER A 185 18.15 23.72 -10.16
CA SER A 185 17.26 24.82 -10.57
C SER A 185 18.03 26.04 -11.08
N HIS A 186 19.12 26.43 -10.41
CA HIS A 186 19.96 27.53 -10.87
C HIS A 186 20.67 27.24 -12.20
N GLN A 187 21.13 25.99 -12.41
CA GLN A 187 21.70 25.57 -13.68
C GLN A 187 20.65 25.63 -14.82
N ALA A 188 19.43 25.15 -14.57
CA ALA A 188 18.36 25.20 -15.55
C ALA A 188 17.95 26.65 -15.91
N GLU A 189 17.96 27.57 -14.94
CA GLU A 189 17.74 29.00 -15.16
C GLU A 189 18.87 29.64 -15.98
N ALA A 190 20.13 29.32 -15.67
CA ALA A 190 21.30 29.82 -16.41
C ALA A 190 21.32 29.33 -17.87
N THR A 191 21.00 28.05 -18.13
CA THR A 191 20.92 27.51 -19.50
C THR A 191 19.77 28.14 -20.30
N LYS A 192 18.68 28.56 -19.63
CA LYS A 192 17.54 29.24 -20.29
C LYS A 192 17.85 30.69 -20.66
N LEU A 193 18.74 31.35 -19.92
CA LEU A 193 19.22 32.71 -20.19
C LEU A 193 20.28 32.76 -21.30
N MET A 194 20.87 31.62 -21.68
CA MET A 194 21.81 31.47 -22.80
C MET A 194 21.13 30.89 -24.07
N GLY A 195 19.87 31.28 -24.34
CA GLY A 195 19.16 30.93 -25.59
C GLY A 195 19.88 31.45 -26.85
N PRO A 196 19.69 30.80 -28.01
CA PRO A 196 20.70 30.58 -29.03
C PRO A 196 21.32 31.89 -29.54
N ASP A 197 22.65 32.00 -29.41
CA ASP A 197 23.42 32.98 -30.19
C ASP A 197 23.11 32.75 -31.67
N ASP A 198 22.71 33.83 -32.32
CA ASP A 198 22.63 33.98 -33.77
C ASP A 198 23.88 33.39 -34.42
N GLN A 199 23.74 32.25 -35.10
CA GLN A 199 24.68 31.85 -36.14
C GLN A 199 24.04 32.14 -37.48
N GLN A 200 24.36 33.35 -37.95
CA GLN A 200 24.33 33.79 -39.35
C GLN A 200 25.18 32.87 -40.24
#